data_AF-A0A2V8N0S0-F1
#
_entry.id   AF-A0A2V8N0S0-F1
#
_cell.length_a   1.000
_cell.length_b   1.000
_cell.length_c   1.000
_cell.angle_alpha   90.00
_cell.angle_beta   90.00
_cell.angle_gamma   90.00
#
_symmetry.space_group_name_H-M   'P 1'
#
loop_
_entity.id
_entity.type
_entity.pdbx_description
1 polymer ?
#
loop_
_entity_poly.entity_id
_entity_poly.type
_entity_poly.pdbx_seq_one_letter_code
_entity_poly.pdbx_strand_id
1 'polypeptide(L)' 'MVVDIQTQPTFSAGKPRLLFEAPRVAVASIGVGGADYAVSPDGQRFLMVRAQDKQQTAATQINVVLNWFTELQQRVPVK' A
#
# COMPACT_ATOMS: atom_id res chain seq x y z
N MET A 1 10.57 -1.13 -14.01
CA MET A 1 11.13 -1.47 -15.33
C MET A 1 10.43 -0.63 -16.39
N VAL A 2 11.10 -0.28 -17.48
CA VAL A 2 10.49 0.36 -18.66
C VAL A 2 10.96 -0.35 -19.92
N VAL A 3 10.13 -0.31 -20.97
CA VAL A 3 10.37 -0.93 -22.27
C VAL A 3 9.99 0.08 -23.33
N ASP A 4 10.91 0.38 -24.25
CA ASP A 4 10.58 1.20 -25.43
C ASP A 4 9.75 0.35 -26.40
N ILE A 5 8.68 0.91 -26.95
CA ILE A 5 7.81 0.21 -27.91
C ILE A 5 7.68 1.02 -29.20
N GLN A 6 7.55 0.31 -30.31
CA GLN A 6 7.10 0.86 -31.57
C GLN A 6 5.79 0.18 -31.93
N THR A 7 4.76 0.94 -32.29
CA THR A 7 3.43 0.41 -32.58
C THR A 7 3.13 0.32 -34.08
N GLN A 8 3.95 0.96 -34.92
CA GLN A 8 3.75 1.02 -36.37
C GLN A 8 5.07 0.94 -37.15
N PRO A 9 5.06 0.32 -38.35
CA PRO A 9 3.93 -0.36 -39.00
C PRO A 9 3.57 -1.71 -38.35
N THR A 10 4.49 -2.27 -37.56
CA THR A 10 4.28 -3.47 -36.77
C THR A 10 4.75 -3.22 -35.34
N PHE A 11 4.14 -3.93 -34.39
CA PHE A 11 4.53 -3.82 -32.99
C PHE A 11 5.92 -4.42 -32.77
N SER A 12 6.80 -3.68 -32.09
CA SER A 12 8.06 -4.20 -31.56
C SER A 12 8.33 -3.65 -30.16
N ALA A 13 8.97 -4.47 -29.33
CA ALA A 13 9.36 -4.10 -27.97
C ALA A 13 10.89 -4.20 -27.83
N GLY A 14 11.49 -3.17 -27.25
CA GLY A 14 12.92 -3.12 -26.96
C GLY A 14 13.33 -3.97 -25.76
N LYS A 15 14.62 -3.91 -25.41
CA LYS A 15 15.14 -4.59 -24.22
C LYS A 15 14.67 -3.84 -22.96
N PRO A 16 14.07 -4.51 -21.96
CA PRO A 16 13.69 -3.86 -20.71
C PRO A 16 14.90 -3.26 -20.00
N ARG A 17 14.70 -2.05 -19.43
CA ARG A 17 15.69 -1.42 -18.55
C ARG A 17 15.08 -1.04 -17.20
N LEU A 18 15.90 -1.10 -16.16
CA LEU A 18 15.50 -0.68 -14.83
C LEU A 18 15.37 0.85 -14.81
N LEU A 19 14.32 1.36 -14.14
CA LEU A 19 14.14 2.81 -13.91
C LEU A 19 14.78 3.25 -12.59
N PHE A 20 14.59 2.45 -11.55
CA PHE A 20 15.11 2.65 -10.20
C PHE A 20 15.03 1.34 -9.42
N GLU A 21 15.85 1.23 -8.38
CA GLU A 21 15.69 0.20 -7.35
C GLU A 21 14.64 0.68 -6.35
N ALA A 22 13.62 -0.14 -6.10
CA ALA A 22 12.62 0.15 -5.09
C ALA A 22 13.09 -0.38 -3.73
N PRO A 23 13.01 0.43 -2.66
CA PRO A 23 13.20 -0.08 -1.30
C PRO A 23 12.08 -1.05 -0.95
N ARG A 24 12.22 -1.76 0.17
CA ARG A 24 11.22 -2.72 0.64
C ARG A 24 9.82 -2.08 0.62
N VAL A 25 8.95 -2.59 -0.24
CA VAL A 25 7.59 -2.09 -0.42
C VAL A 25 6.70 -2.75 0.65
N ALA A 26 5.80 -1.98 1.24
CA ALA A 26 4.74 -2.54 2.06
C ALA A 26 3.78 -3.24 1.10
N VAL A 27 3.99 -4.52 0.84
CA VAL A 27 2.96 -5.32 0.19
C VAL A 27 1.79 -5.35 1.16
N ALA A 28 0.69 -4.71 0.79
CA ALA A 28 -0.55 -4.85 1.54
C ALA A 28 -1.02 -6.29 1.33
N SER A 29 -0.59 -7.20 2.22
CA SER A 29 -1.08 -8.58 2.30
C SER A 29 -2.52 -8.59 2.80
N ILE A 30 -3.43 -7.89 2.12
CA ILE A 30 -4.85 -7.88 2.42
C ILE A 30 -5.62 -7.85 1.09
N GLY A 31 -5.58 -8.97 0.36
CA GLY A 31 -6.70 -9.52 -0.41
C GLY A 31 -7.31 -8.73 -1.56
N VAL A 32 -6.90 -7.50 -1.85
CA VAL A 32 -7.47 -6.68 -2.93
C VAL A 32 -6.33 -6.32 -3.87
N GLY A 33 -6.32 -6.92 -5.06
CA GLY A 33 -5.25 -6.84 -6.07
C GLY A 33 -5.08 -5.47 -6.72
N GLY A 34 -4.95 -4.42 -5.92
CA GLY A 34 -4.55 -3.09 -6.35
C GLY A 34 -3.02 -2.96 -6.39
N ALA A 35 -2.54 -2.05 -7.23
CA ALA A 35 -1.14 -1.67 -7.26
C ALA A 35 -0.76 -0.89 -5.98
N ASP A 36 0.30 -1.31 -5.27
CA ASP A 36 0.91 -0.55 -4.14
C ASP A 36 1.71 0.69 -4.62
N TYR A 37 1.36 1.20 -5.80
CA TYR A 37 2.01 2.34 -6.44
C TYR A 37 1.01 3.19 -7.22
N ALA A 38 1.36 4.46 -7.42
CA ALA A 38 0.61 5.40 -8.26
C ALA A 38 1.56 6.13 -9.21
N VAL A 39 1.09 6.38 -10.43
CA VAL A 39 1.81 7.14 -11.46
C VAL A 39 1.00 8.40 -11.76
N SER A 40 1.65 9.57 -11.79
CA SER A 40 0.98 10.81 -12.18
C SER A 40 0.56 10.76 -13.65
N PRO A 41 -0.51 11.47 -14.06
CA PRO A 41 -0.96 11.49 -15.46
C PRO A 41 0.10 11.97 -16.45
N ASP A 42 1.02 12.84 -16.00
CA ASP A 42 2.16 13.34 -16.78
C ASP A 42 3.36 12.37 -16.82
N GLY A 43 3.30 11.26 -16.08
CA GLY A 43 4.35 10.25 -15.99
C GLY A 43 5.61 10.71 -15.26
N GLN A 44 5.66 11.93 -14.71
CA GLN A 44 6.86 12.48 -14.10
C GLN A 44 7.04 12.07 -12.64
N ARG A 45 5.98 11.60 -11.98
CA ARG A 45 6.00 11.18 -10.58
C ARG A 45 5.53 9.75 -10.44
N PHE A 46 6.28 9.01 -9.64
CA PHE A 46 6.00 7.64 -9.30
C PHE A 46 6.04 7.51 -7.78
N LEU A 47 4.93 7.08 -7.18
CA LEU A 47 4.78 6.93 -5.73
C LEU A 47 4.62 5.45 -5.38
N MET A 48 5.29 5.02 -4.32
CA MET A 48 5.19 3.67 -3.74
C MET A 48 5.02 3.77 -2.23
N VAL A 49 4.26 2.84 -1.66
CA VAL A 49 4.21 2.68 -0.21
C VAL A 49 5.48 1.95 0.27
N ARG A 50 6.35 2.65 0.99
CA ARG A 50 7.51 2.01 1.60
C ARG A 50 7.08 1.25 2.85
N ALA A 51 7.53 0.00 2.98
CA ALA A 51 7.52 -0.66 4.26
C ALA A 51 8.47 0.11 5.18
N GLN A 52 8.00 0.43 6.38
CA GLN A 52 8.94 0.85 7.41
C GLN A 52 9.89 -0.32 7.67
N ASP A 53 11.18 -0.05 7.75
CA ASP A 53 12.11 -0.98 8.38
C ASP A 53 11.55 -1.31 9.76
N LYS A 54 11.71 -2.57 10.21
CA LYS A 54 11.09 -3.16 11.42
C LYS A 54 11.51 -2.49 12.76
N GLN A 55 11.52 -1.17 12.82
CA GLN A 55 11.74 -0.35 14.00
C GLN A 55 10.49 0.44 14.40
N GLN A 56 9.38 0.32 13.66
CA GLN A 56 8.07 0.66 14.20
C GLN A 56 7.63 -0.56 15.02
N THR A 57 7.70 -0.43 16.35
CA THR A 57 7.25 -1.41 17.35
C THR A 57 6.08 -2.22 16.78
N ALA A 58 6.28 -3.52 16.55
CA ALA A 58 5.15 -4.41 16.27
C ALA A 58 4.08 -4.10 17.32
N ALA A 59 2.81 -3.95 16.92
CA ALA A 59 1.74 -3.66 17.87
C ALA A 59 1.82 -4.68 19.02
N THR A 60 2.35 -4.26 20.17
CA THR A 60 2.66 -5.15 21.28
C THR A 60 1.43 -5.43 22.12
N GLN A 61 0.35 -4.69 21.87
CA GLN A 61 -0.84 -4.72 22.67
C GLN A 61 -2.07 -4.55 21.80
N ILE A 62 -3.02 -5.45 22.00
CA ILE A 62 -4.38 -5.36 21.49
C ILE A 62 -5.28 -5.18 22.70
N ASN A 63 -6.04 -4.09 22.73
CA ASN A 63 -7.08 -3.90 23.74
C ASN A 63 -8.41 -4.42 23.19
N VAL A 64 -8.91 -5.50 23.78
CA VAL A 64 -10.24 -6.05 23.45
C VAL A 64 -11.20 -5.63 24.54
N VAL A 65 -12.17 -4.79 24.19
CA VAL A 65 -13.23 -4.37 25.11
C VAL A 65 -14.50 -5.12 24.73
N LEU A 66 -14.93 -6.01 25.63
CA LEU A 66 -16.15 -6.78 25.46
C LEU A 66 -17.31 -6.05 26.15
N ASN A 67 -18.52 -6.19 25.58
CA ASN A 67 -19.75 -5.66 26.18
C ASN A 67 -19.72 -4.14 26.46
N TRP A 68 -18.99 -3.37 25.62
CA TRP A 68 -18.83 -1.92 25.78
C TRP A 68 -20.15 -1.18 26.03
N PHE A 69 -21.21 -1.53 25.30
CA PHE A 69 -22.52 -0.89 25.46
C PHE A 69 -23.14 -1.14 26.84
N THR A 70 -23.02 -2.34 27.38
CA THR A 70 -23.51 -2.68 28.72
C THR A 70 -22.74 -1.92 29.80
N GLU A 71 -21.42 -1.88 29.69
CA GLU A 71 -20.56 -1.14 30.62
C GLU A 71 -20.84 0.37 30.56
N LEU A 72 -21.07 0.90 29.35
CA LEU A 72 -21.45 2.28 29.16
C LEU A 72 -22.76 2.60 29.89
N GLN A 73 -23.81 1.80 29.68
CA GLN A 73 -25.12 2.00 30.34
C GLN A 73 -25.03 1.94 31.87
N GLN A 74 -24.14 1.13 32.43
CA GLN A 74 -23.94 1.06 33.89
C GLN A 74 -23.21 2.28 34.46
N ARG A 75 -22.36 2.93 33.65
CA ARG A 75 -21.47 4.01 34.10
C ARG A 75 -22.00 5.41 33.83
N VAL A 76 -22.97 5.57 32.93
CA VAL A 76 -23.68 6.84 32.73
C VAL A 76 -25.11 6.76 33.25
N PRO A 77 -25.66 7.86 33.82
CA PRO A 77 -27.08 7.93 34.15
C PRO A 77 -27.90 7.73 32.86
N VAL A 78 -28.64 6.63 32.81
CA VAL A 78 -29.57 6.36 31.71
C VAL A 78 -30.90 7.00 32.10
N LYS A 79 -31.44 7.85 31.23
CA LYS A 79 -32.77 8.44 31.40
C LYS A 79 -33.87 7.39 31.20
#